data_AF-A0A937Z7C4-F1
#
_entry.id   AF-A0A937Z7C4-F1
#
_cell.length_a   1.000
_cell.length_b   1.000
_cell.length_c   1.000
_cell.angle_alpha   90.00
_cell.angle_beta   90.00
_cell.angle_gamma   90.00
#
_symmetry.space_group_name_H-M   'P 1'
#
loop_
_entity.id
_entity.type
_entity.pdbx_description
1 polymer ?
#
loop_
_entity_poly.entity_id
_entity_poly.type
_entity_poly.pdbx_seq_one_letter_code
_entity_poly.pdbx_strand_id
1 'polypeptide(L)'
;MDGFSNHTFKLTGPQKARRVFLEGERFDLHGYDQRVKEVLNLRRRIKPFMDWPAVFRDTVGLTVSDARVQARLFQRTDGENRVLAVTMLNEERVEGATIKVDLQAIGAPRSVHLFRFGGTLEEVEELGDGVQVIPVPADDISAAVIVANVGPELSVVPWMEQMMRPGEDGLALGMFLPGGPMGSLDVDITWPGTPGPLEEVAAEVPNLRRMEILDPTHLTSLARWLRVPARLSWEGGHADVWTMLAPPLVNGDFEYAEDGYLSHWATPPCLEDPGQGKQCIRLDRQTAPAHLIQSLTPVKPNCRYRFRCMVKRGEGATGWAGAHVLEYLEGNEFARSAALNGTKLGEWETLETTFTTHADPRTTAIYLYNFDDTQPAWFDGLELDEVR
;
A
#
# COMPACT_ATOMS: atom_id res chain seq x y z
N MET A 1 -17.95 13.45 -5.13
CA MET A 1 -16.93 14.43 -4.72
C MET A 1 -17.43 14.87 -3.37
N ASP A 2 -16.96 14.20 -2.33
CA ASP A 2 -17.48 14.28 -0.97
C ASP A 2 -16.28 14.39 -0.04
N GLY A 3 -16.37 15.34 0.90
CA GLY A 3 -15.22 15.89 1.61
C GLY A 3 -14.71 15.04 2.77
N PHE A 4 -13.47 15.31 3.18
CA PHE A 4 -12.90 14.81 4.43
C PHE A 4 -13.87 15.01 5.60
N SER A 5 -13.94 14.04 6.52
CA SER A 5 -14.58 14.21 7.82
C SER A 5 -14.03 15.48 8.50
N ASN A 6 -14.92 16.47 8.69
CA ASN A 6 -14.61 17.84 9.13
C ASN A 6 -13.96 17.96 10.53
N HIS A 7 -13.68 16.84 11.21
CA HIS A 7 -13.22 16.82 12.60
C HIS A 7 -11.71 16.56 12.77
N THR A 8 -10.95 16.36 11.69
CA THR A 8 -9.56 15.84 11.78
C THR A 8 -8.48 16.72 11.13
N PHE A 9 -8.75 18.01 10.87
CA PHE A 9 -7.82 18.89 10.14
C PHE A 9 -6.40 19.00 10.73
N LYS A 10 -6.22 18.74 12.02
CA LYS A 10 -4.91 18.79 12.70
C LYS A 10 -4.12 17.47 12.68
N LEU A 11 -4.71 16.39 12.20
CA LEU A 11 -4.09 15.06 12.19
C LEU A 11 -3.25 14.85 10.93
N THR A 12 -2.15 14.09 11.06
CA THR A 12 -1.37 13.61 9.92
C THR A 12 -2.19 12.61 9.07
N GLY A 13 -1.76 12.34 7.83
CA GLY A 13 -2.40 11.34 6.96
C GLY A 13 -2.56 9.97 7.64
N PRO A 14 -1.50 9.38 8.21
CA PRO A 14 -1.59 8.13 8.95
C PRO A 14 -2.54 8.17 10.16
N GLN A 15 -2.52 9.25 10.95
CA GLN A 15 -3.44 9.40 12.09
C GLN A 15 -4.90 9.44 11.63
N LYS A 16 -5.20 10.17 10.55
CA LYS A 16 -6.55 10.17 9.94
C LYS A 16 -6.97 8.77 9.51
N ALA A 17 -6.09 8.06 8.79
CA ALA A 17 -6.37 6.71 8.32
C ALA A 17 -6.67 5.74 9.48
N ARG A 18 -5.91 5.82 10.59
CA ARG A 18 -6.14 4.99 11.79
C ARG A 18 -7.48 5.30 12.47
N ARG A 19 -7.89 6.57 12.50
CA ARG A 19 -9.19 6.98 13.05
C ARG A 19 -10.34 6.52 12.17
N VAL A 20 -10.22 6.68 10.85
CA VAL A 20 -11.17 6.14 9.86
C VAL A 20 -11.29 4.62 9.99
N PHE A 21 -10.16 3.92 10.20
CA PHE A 21 -10.14 2.49 10.46
C PHE A 21 -10.91 2.11 11.72
N LEU A 22 -10.66 2.81 12.84
CA LEU A 22 -11.32 2.56 14.12
C LEU A 22 -12.84 2.63 13.97
N GLU A 23 -13.35 3.71 13.38
CA GLU A 23 -14.79 3.96 13.22
C GLU A 23 -15.42 3.19 12.05
N GLY A 24 -14.59 2.51 11.25
CA GLY A 24 -15.00 1.76 10.08
C GLY A 24 -15.61 2.60 8.96
N GLU A 25 -15.18 3.86 8.87
CA GLU A 25 -15.58 4.83 7.86
C GLU A 25 -14.94 4.53 6.49
N ARG A 26 -15.44 5.21 5.45
CA ARG A 26 -14.83 5.17 4.12
C ARG A 26 -13.51 5.94 4.12
N PHE A 27 -12.50 5.38 3.46
CA PHE A 27 -11.22 6.06 3.23
C PHE A 27 -11.32 7.00 2.02
N ASP A 28 -11.15 8.30 2.27
CA ASP A 28 -10.92 9.32 1.25
C ASP A 28 -9.46 9.77 1.36
N LEU A 29 -8.61 9.21 0.51
CA LEU A 29 -7.16 9.40 0.56
C LEU A 29 -6.65 9.96 -0.75
N HIS A 30 -5.75 10.95 -0.66
CA HIS A 30 -5.04 11.52 -1.79
C HIS A 30 -3.54 11.20 -1.65
N GLY A 31 -2.96 10.55 -2.67
CA GLY A 31 -1.53 10.24 -2.76
C GLY A 31 -1.15 8.82 -2.31
N TYR A 32 0.11 8.46 -2.55
CA TYR A 32 0.71 7.20 -2.11
C TYR A 32 1.43 7.41 -0.77
N ASP A 33 0.96 6.73 0.29
CA ASP A 33 1.59 6.68 1.61
C ASP A 33 1.61 5.21 2.06
N GLN A 34 2.81 4.67 2.30
CA GLN A 34 3.05 3.27 2.61
C GLN A 34 2.37 2.86 3.92
N ARG A 35 2.42 3.71 4.95
CA ARG A 35 1.78 3.44 6.24
C ARG A 35 0.25 3.48 6.12
N VAL A 36 -0.28 4.37 5.30
CA VAL A 36 -1.71 4.38 4.99
C VAL A 36 -2.13 3.13 4.20
N LYS A 37 -1.28 2.66 3.28
CA LYS A 37 -1.50 1.40 2.54
C LYS A 37 -1.59 0.20 3.48
N GLU A 38 -0.77 0.15 4.54
CA GLU A 38 -0.86 -0.89 5.58
C GLU A 38 -2.19 -0.84 6.33
N VAL A 39 -2.70 0.36 6.68
CA VAL A 39 -4.03 0.52 7.29
C VAL A 39 -5.12 0.00 6.34
N LEU A 40 -5.03 0.33 5.05
CA LEU A 40 -5.98 -0.14 4.03
C LEU A 40 -5.92 -1.66 3.87
N ASN A 41 -4.72 -2.25 3.90
CA ASN A 41 -4.52 -3.68 3.83
C ASN A 41 -5.16 -4.39 5.02
N LEU A 42 -4.93 -3.89 6.25
CA LEU A 42 -5.61 -4.41 7.44
C LEU A 42 -7.14 -4.29 7.30
N ARG A 43 -7.65 -3.12 6.86
CA ARG A 43 -9.09 -2.94 6.60
C ARG A 43 -9.63 -3.97 5.63
N ARG A 44 -8.97 -4.22 4.50
CA ARG A 44 -9.44 -5.17 3.47
C ARG A 44 -9.69 -6.57 4.03
N ARG A 45 -8.84 -7.02 4.96
CA ARG A 45 -8.91 -8.35 5.58
C ARG A 45 -10.11 -8.55 6.50
N ILE A 46 -10.56 -7.47 7.14
CA ILE A 46 -11.67 -7.51 8.10
C ILE A 46 -12.96 -6.89 7.56
N LYS A 47 -12.89 -6.20 6.41
CA LYS A 47 -14.01 -5.48 5.78
C LYS A 47 -15.28 -6.32 5.68
N PRO A 48 -15.25 -7.61 5.28
CA PRO A 48 -16.49 -8.41 5.19
C PRO A 48 -17.22 -8.58 6.53
N PHE A 49 -16.56 -8.38 7.67
CA PHE A 49 -17.17 -8.49 9.00
C PHE A 49 -17.63 -7.14 9.57
N MET A 50 -17.27 -6.03 8.91
CA MET A 50 -17.53 -4.67 9.39
C MET A 50 -18.49 -3.87 8.51
N ASP A 51 -18.45 -4.12 7.20
CA ASP A 51 -19.35 -3.48 6.26
C ASP A 51 -20.72 -4.15 6.26
N TRP A 52 -21.70 -3.49 5.64
CA TRP A 52 -23.03 -4.06 5.42
C TRP A 52 -22.94 -5.53 4.97
N PRO A 53 -23.66 -6.46 5.63
CA PRO A 53 -24.78 -6.27 6.57
C PRO A 53 -24.41 -6.18 8.07
N ALA A 54 -23.14 -6.00 8.43
CA ALA A 54 -22.77 -5.77 9.83
C ALA A 54 -23.35 -4.45 10.38
N VAL A 55 -23.66 -4.44 11.67
CA VAL A 55 -24.18 -3.29 12.42
C VAL A 55 -23.08 -2.73 13.31
N PHE A 56 -22.79 -1.44 13.16
CA PHE A 56 -21.89 -0.73 14.06
C PHE A 56 -22.56 -0.54 15.44
N ARG A 57 -21.91 -1.05 16.48
CA ARG A 57 -22.37 -0.99 17.89
C ARG A 57 -21.53 -0.03 18.74
N ASP A 58 -20.53 0.60 18.14
CA ASP A 58 -19.59 1.51 18.82
C ASP A 58 -18.96 0.80 20.04
N THR A 59 -19.23 1.26 21.26
CA THR A 59 -18.68 0.70 22.51
C THR A 59 -19.68 -0.21 23.25
N VAL A 60 -20.89 -0.40 22.73
CA VAL A 60 -21.91 -1.23 23.37
C VAL A 60 -21.48 -2.70 23.36
N GLY A 61 -21.40 -3.32 24.54
CA GLY A 61 -20.90 -4.69 24.69
C GLY A 61 -19.37 -4.79 24.77
N LEU A 62 -18.66 -3.67 24.87
CA LEU A 62 -17.21 -3.62 25.07
C LEU A 62 -16.83 -3.07 26.44
N THR A 63 -15.72 -3.56 26.98
CA THR A 63 -15.02 -2.93 28.12
C THR A 63 -13.52 -2.98 27.85
N VAL A 64 -12.88 -1.81 27.84
CA VAL A 64 -11.43 -1.67 27.61
C VAL A 64 -10.73 -1.51 28.96
N SER A 65 -9.63 -2.23 29.18
CA SER A 65 -8.92 -2.20 30.46
C SER A 65 -8.06 -0.94 30.68
N ASP A 66 -7.69 -0.22 29.62
CA ASP A 66 -6.89 1.00 29.67
C ASP A 66 -7.56 2.11 28.83
N ALA A 67 -7.72 3.30 29.41
CA ALA A 67 -8.43 4.42 28.79
C ALA A 67 -7.71 5.03 27.57
N ARG A 68 -6.42 4.72 27.37
CA ARG A 68 -5.64 5.15 26.21
C ARG A 68 -5.88 4.30 24.97
N VAL A 69 -6.44 3.10 25.15
CA VAL A 69 -6.85 2.23 24.06
C VAL A 69 -8.30 2.53 23.71
N GLN A 70 -8.60 2.60 22.42
CA GLN A 70 -9.96 2.75 21.91
C GLN A 70 -10.35 1.52 21.11
N ALA A 71 -11.62 1.14 21.20
CA ALA A 71 -12.15 0.01 20.45
C ALA A 71 -13.57 0.29 19.95
N ARG A 72 -13.94 -0.35 18.83
CA ARG A 72 -15.30 -0.33 18.29
C ARG A 72 -15.75 -1.71 17.90
N LEU A 73 -17.02 -2.00 18.15
CA LEU A 73 -17.67 -3.26 17.86
C LEU A 73 -18.54 -3.17 16.62
N PHE A 74 -18.40 -4.17 15.76
CA PHE A 74 -19.24 -4.44 14.60
C PHE A 74 -19.85 -5.82 14.80
N GLN A 75 -21.17 -5.91 14.66
CA GLN A 75 -21.92 -7.13 14.89
C GLN A 75 -22.57 -7.58 13.59
N ARG A 76 -22.26 -8.80 13.15
CA ARG A 76 -22.83 -9.39 11.94
C ARG A 76 -23.62 -10.66 12.29
N THR A 77 -24.95 -10.57 12.17
CA THR A 77 -25.91 -11.63 12.54
C THR A 77 -26.93 -11.93 11.43
N ASP A 78 -26.60 -11.68 10.17
CA ASP A 78 -27.41 -12.00 8.99
C ASP A 78 -27.33 -13.48 8.61
N GLY A 79 -28.44 -14.08 8.23
CA GLY A 79 -28.49 -15.49 7.83
C GLY A 79 -27.86 -16.42 8.86
N GLU A 80 -26.85 -17.18 8.44
CA GLU A 80 -26.08 -18.10 9.28
C GLU A 80 -24.89 -17.43 9.99
N ASN A 81 -24.50 -16.21 9.60
CA ASN A 81 -23.35 -15.52 10.17
C ASN A 81 -23.61 -15.14 11.63
N ARG A 82 -22.68 -15.45 12.51
CA ARG A 82 -22.64 -15.05 13.92
C ARG A 82 -21.21 -14.64 14.22
N VAL A 83 -20.90 -13.40 13.87
CA VAL A 83 -19.54 -12.84 13.92
C VAL A 83 -19.55 -11.49 14.60
N LEU A 84 -18.55 -11.25 15.45
CA LEU A 84 -18.22 -9.93 15.97
C LEU A 84 -16.85 -9.52 15.42
N ALA A 85 -16.73 -8.30 14.93
CA ALA A 85 -15.44 -7.70 14.62
C ALA A 85 -15.18 -6.52 15.56
N VAL A 86 -13.97 -6.46 16.10
CA VAL A 86 -13.52 -5.40 17.01
C VAL A 86 -12.33 -4.71 16.36
N THR A 87 -12.45 -3.43 16.05
CA THR A 87 -11.29 -2.61 15.69
C THR A 87 -10.70 -1.97 16.92
N MET A 88 -9.37 -1.84 16.94
CA MET A 88 -8.62 -1.35 18.07
C MET A 88 -7.66 -0.25 17.60
N LEU A 89 -7.51 0.77 18.43
CA LEU A 89 -6.55 1.85 18.26
C LEU A 89 -5.73 1.97 19.55
N ASN A 90 -4.42 1.78 19.44
CA ASN A 90 -3.46 1.82 20.54
C ASN A 90 -2.25 2.69 20.14
N GLU A 91 -2.49 3.98 19.88
CA GLU A 91 -1.46 4.92 19.41
C GLU A 91 -0.29 5.08 20.39
N GLU A 92 -0.53 4.84 21.68
CA GLU A 92 0.50 4.89 22.73
C GLU A 92 1.22 3.55 22.94
N ARG A 93 0.85 2.51 22.17
CA ARG A 93 1.42 1.15 22.26
C ARG A 93 1.44 0.61 23.68
N VAL A 94 0.33 0.80 24.39
CA VAL A 94 0.15 0.30 25.75
C VAL A 94 0.27 -1.22 25.75
N GLU A 95 1.19 -1.74 26.54
CA GLU A 95 1.38 -3.18 26.75
C GLU A 95 0.39 -3.73 27.79
N GLY A 96 -0.07 -4.97 27.58
CA GLY A 96 -0.93 -5.68 28.54
C GLY A 96 -2.39 -5.21 28.60
N ALA A 97 -2.79 -4.26 27.75
CA ALA A 97 -4.20 -3.86 27.65
C ALA A 97 -5.06 -5.00 27.06
N THR A 98 -6.32 -5.06 27.47
CA THR A 98 -7.30 -6.07 27.03
C THR A 98 -8.64 -5.42 26.73
N ILE A 99 -9.42 -6.08 25.87
CA ILE A 99 -10.81 -5.74 25.58
C ILE A 99 -11.68 -6.94 25.93
N LYS A 100 -12.70 -6.70 26.76
CA LYS A 100 -13.76 -7.67 27.02
C LYS A 100 -14.92 -7.41 26.07
N VAL A 101 -15.42 -8.47 25.44
CA VAL A 101 -16.50 -8.43 24.45
C VAL A 101 -17.65 -9.31 24.91
N ASP A 102 -18.85 -8.75 25.02
CA ASP A 102 -20.07 -9.50 25.28
C ASP A 102 -20.46 -10.35 24.06
N LEU A 103 -20.65 -11.66 24.29
CA LEU A 103 -20.92 -12.64 23.25
C LEU A 103 -22.41 -12.96 23.09
N GLN A 104 -23.30 -12.34 23.88
CA GLN A 104 -24.73 -12.63 23.88
C GLN A 104 -25.34 -12.60 22.47
N ALA A 105 -24.86 -11.72 21.61
CA ALA A 105 -25.37 -11.55 20.24
C ALA A 105 -25.04 -12.73 19.29
N ILE A 106 -23.96 -13.46 19.55
CA ILE A 106 -23.46 -14.52 18.65
C ILE A 106 -23.46 -15.92 19.28
N GLY A 107 -23.56 -16.00 20.61
CA GLY A 107 -23.44 -17.25 21.36
C GLY A 107 -21.97 -17.66 21.59
N ALA A 108 -21.76 -18.94 21.90
CA ALA A 108 -20.43 -19.48 22.15
C ALA A 108 -19.53 -19.36 20.91
N PRO A 109 -18.32 -18.78 21.04
CA PRO A 109 -17.41 -18.62 19.91
C PRO A 109 -16.77 -19.98 19.59
N ARG A 110 -16.44 -20.18 18.32
CA ARG A 110 -15.65 -21.32 17.83
C ARG A 110 -14.19 -20.95 17.63
N SER A 111 -13.91 -19.71 17.26
CA SER A 111 -12.57 -19.19 17.09
C SER A 111 -12.52 -17.67 17.28
N VAL A 112 -11.33 -17.17 17.60
CA VAL A 112 -11.05 -15.74 17.74
C VAL A 112 -9.72 -15.47 17.07
N HIS A 113 -9.72 -14.55 16.11
CA HIS A 113 -8.54 -14.26 15.30
C HIS A 113 -8.14 -12.80 15.44
N LEU A 114 -6.86 -12.54 15.72
CA LEU A 114 -6.29 -11.22 15.91
C LEU A 114 -5.44 -10.83 14.71
N PHE A 115 -5.88 -9.82 13.99
CA PHE A 115 -5.21 -9.21 12.85
C PHE A 115 -4.33 -8.06 13.32
N ARG A 116 -3.02 -8.19 13.12
CA ARG A 116 -2.02 -7.21 13.51
C ARG A 116 -1.72 -6.25 12.38
N PHE A 117 -1.21 -5.06 12.73
CA PHE A 117 -0.93 -4.01 11.74
C PHE A 117 0.10 -4.43 10.69
N GLY A 118 1.14 -5.17 11.11
CA GLY A 118 2.22 -5.64 10.24
C GLY A 118 1.85 -6.80 9.31
N GLY A 119 0.61 -7.26 9.34
CA GLY A 119 0.12 -8.28 8.43
C GLY A 119 -0.02 -9.69 9.03
N THR A 120 0.43 -9.89 10.26
CA THR A 120 0.32 -11.15 11.01
C THR A 120 -1.12 -11.45 11.43
N LEU A 121 -1.47 -12.74 11.43
CA LEU A 121 -2.72 -13.26 11.97
C LEU A 121 -2.40 -14.21 13.12
N GLU A 122 -2.99 -13.97 14.28
CA GLU A 122 -2.84 -14.82 15.46
C GLU A 122 -4.20 -15.41 15.84
N GLU A 123 -4.21 -16.59 16.47
CA GLU A 123 -5.41 -17.17 17.07
C GLU A 123 -5.36 -16.97 18.58
N VAL A 124 -6.47 -16.54 19.18
CA VAL A 124 -6.60 -16.44 20.64
C VAL A 124 -7.09 -17.79 21.17
N GLU A 125 -6.23 -18.48 21.91
CA GLU A 125 -6.46 -19.86 22.35
C GLU A 125 -7.63 -20.00 23.36
N GLU A 126 -7.77 -19.03 24.26
CA GLU A 126 -8.79 -19.07 25.31
C GLU A 126 -10.13 -18.52 24.80
N LEU A 127 -11.10 -19.42 24.61
CA LEU A 127 -12.46 -19.07 24.24
C LEU A 127 -13.31 -18.77 25.48
N GLY A 128 -13.95 -17.60 25.48
CA GLY A 128 -14.81 -17.16 26.57
C GLY A 128 -16.22 -17.78 26.51
N ASP A 129 -16.85 -17.92 27.68
CA ASP A 129 -18.27 -18.23 27.81
C ASP A 129 -19.03 -16.96 28.23
N GLY A 130 -19.93 -16.49 27.37
CA GLY A 130 -20.66 -15.23 27.53
C GLY A 130 -19.82 -13.96 27.34
N VAL A 131 -18.53 -13.96 27.70
CA VAL A 131 -17.60 -12.83 27.50
C VAL A 131 -16.26 -13.32 26.97
N GLN A 132 -15.79 -12.77 25.86
CA GLN A 132 -14.45 -13.01 25.34
C GLN A 132 -13.49 -11.93 25.84
N VAL A 133 -12.30 -12.33 26.30
CA VAL A 133 -11.20 -11.40 26.59
C VAL A 133 -10.21 -11.47 25.43
N ILE A 134 -9.87 -10.31 24.87
CA ILE A 134 -8.95 -10.20 23.72
C ILE A 134 -7.76 -9.35 24.14
N PRO A 135 -6.52 -9.82 23.93
CA PRO A 135 -5.34 -8.99 24.14
C PRO A 135 -5.29 -7.85 23.11
N VAL A 136 -4.84 -6.67 23.53
CA VAL A 136 -4.56 -5.55 22.63
C VAL A 136 -3.08 -5.57 22.28
N PRO A 137 -2.70 -5.80 21.02
CA PRO A 137 -1.32 -5.70 20.57
C PRO A 137 -0.70 -4.31 20.85
N ALA A 138 0.62 -4.28 21.02
CA ALA A 138 1.42 -3.06 21.01
C ALA A 138 1.63 -2.50 19.58
N ASP A 139 0.58 -2.57 18.77
CA ASP A 139 0.52 -2.06 17.41
C ASP A 139 -0.36 -0.81 17.40
N ASP A 140 -0.09 0.15 16.51
CA ASP A 140 -0.86 1.41 16.50
C ASP A 140 -2.36 1.17 16.22
N ILE A 141 -2.69 0.17 15.41
CA ILE A 141 -4.04 -0.36 15.20
C ILE A 141 -4.01 -1.89 15.11
N SER A 142 -5.12 -2.52 15.41
CA SER A 142 -5.33 -3.95 15.18
C SER A 142 -6.82 -4.24 15.07
N ALA A 143 -7.18 -5.48 14.75
CA ALA A 143 -8.57 -5.91 14.81
C ALA A 143 -8.68 -7.35 15.27
N ALA A 144 -9.78 -7.69 15.93
CA ALA A 144 -10.13 -9.07 16.23
C ALA A 144 -11.43 -9.46 15.55
N VAL A 145 -11.53 -10.70 15.10
CA VAL A 145 -12.74 -11.31 14.56
C VAL A 145 -13.08 -12.52 15.42
N ILE A 146 -14.21 -12.45 16.12
CA ILE A 146 -14.77 -13.54 16.93
C ILE A 146 -15.84 -14.23 16.10
N VAL A 147 -15.67 -15.53 15.86
CA VAL A 147 -16.53 -16.32 14.99
C VAL A 147 -17.24 -17.38 15.81
N ALA A 148 -18.56 -17.31 15.91
CA ALA A 148 -19.39 -18.43 16.39
C ALA A 148 -19.88 -19.28 15.21
N ASN A 149 -20.26 -18.64 14.10
CA ASN A 149 -20.62 -19.31 12.86
C ASN A 149 -20.42 -18.37 11.66
N VAL A 150 -20.11 -18.93 10.50
CA VAL A 150 -20.07 -18.21 9.22
C VAL A 150 -20.86 -18.99 8.18
N GLY A 151 -21.61 -18.27 7.35
CA GLY A 151 -22.26 -18.84 6.17
C GLY A 151 -21.23 -19.20 5.08
N PRO A 152 -21.65 -19.98 4.08
CA PRO A 152 -20.77 -20.40 2.98
C PRO A 152 -20.16 -19.21 2.23
N GLU A 153 -20.88 -18.10 2.10
CA GLU A 153 -20.44 -16.89 1.40
C GLU A 153 -19.30 -16.13 2.11
N LEU A 154 -19.09 -16.37 3.41
CA LEU A 154 -17.98 -15.80 4.19
C LEU A 154 -16.93 -16.85 4.58
N SER A 155 -17.02 -18.07 4.06
CA SER A 155 -16.05 -19.12 4.36
C SER A 155 -14.64 -18.80 3.84
N VAL A 156 -14.52 -17.85 2.90
CA VAL A 156 -13.25 -17.31 2.41
C VAL A 156 -13.31 -15.79 2.40
N VAL A 157 -12.32 -15.16 3.02
CA VAL A 157 -12.09 -13.72 2.94
C VAL A 157 -10.76 -13.46 2.27
N PRO A 158 -10.75 -13.22 0.94
CA PRO A 158 -9.52 -12.98 0.21
C PRO A 158 -9.11 -11.51 0.18
N TRP A 159 -7.81 -11.27 0.02
CA TRP A 159 -7.23 -9.97 -0.31
C TRP A 159 -5.96 -10.13 -1.15
N MET A 160 -5.64 -9.10 -1.93
CA MET A 160 -4.43 -9.07 -2.75
C MET A 160 -3.54 -7.89 -2.41
N GLU A 161 -2.23 -8.13 -2.44
CA GLU A 161 -1.18 -7.16 -2.14
C GLU A 161 -0.04 -7.29 -3.17
N GLN A 162 0.60 -6.18 -3.52
CA GLN A 162 1.90 -6.22 -4.22
C GLN A 162 2.96 -6.63 -3.20
N MET A 163 3.85 -7.53 -3.60
CA MET A 163 5.01 -7.90 -2.80
C MET A 163 6.02 -6.76 -2.80
N MET A 164 6.40 -6.28 -1.61
CA MET A 164 7.33 -5.16 -1.41
C MET A 164 8.55 -5.59 -0.59
N ARG A 165 9.17 -6.73 -0.95
CA ARG A 165 10.35 -7.28 -0.26
C ARG A 165 11.58 -7.34 -1.19
N PRO A 166 12.80 -7.04 -0.71
CA PRO A 166 14.00 -7.11 -1.53
C PRO A 166 14.14 -8.47 -2.24
N GLY A 167 14.61 -8.43 -3.48
CA GLY A 167 14.87 -9.57 -4.34
C GLY A 167 13.65 -10.09 -5.09
N GLU A 168 12.43 -9.66 -4.71
CA GLU A 168 11.21 -10.27 -5.21
C GLU A 168 10.14 -9.23 -5.53
N ASP A 169 9.49 -9.38 -6.67
CA ASP A 169 8.32 -8.60 -7.05
C ASP A 169 7.24 -9.55 -7.51
N GLY A 170 5.99 -9.13 -7.33
CA GLY A 170 4.88 -10.02 -7.62
C GLY A 170 3.64 -9.63 -6.84
N LEU A 171 2.75 -10.61 -6.71
CA LEU A 171 1.53 -10.48 -5.93
C LEU A 171 1.49 -11.55 -4.84
N ALA A 172 0.88 -11.18 -3.73
CA ALA A 172 0.43 -12.11 -2.71
C ALA A 172 -1.09 -12.09 -2.62
N LEU A 173 -1.69 -13.28 -2.69
CA LEU A 173 -3.11 -13.54 -2.44
C LEU A 173 -3.23 -14.18 -1.06
N GLY A 174 -3.72 -13.42 -0.09
CA GLY A 174 -4.05 -13.91 1.24
C GLY A 174 -5.52 -14.31 1.32
N MET A 175 -5.81 -15.39 2.04
CA MET A 175 -7.16 -15.91 2.22
C MET A 175 -7.36 -16.31 3.67
N PHE A 176 -8.25 -15.59 4.35
CA PHE A 176 -8.65 -15.93 5.70
C PHE A 176 -9.87 -16.86 5.65
N LEU A 177 -9.80 -17.95 6.43
CA LEU A 177 -10.79 -19.01 6.49
C LEU A 177 -11.45 -19.01 7.89
N PRO A 178 -12.42 -18.12 8.15
CA PRO A 178 -12.99 -17.92 9.49
C PRO A 178 -13.68 -19.17 10.06
N GLY A 179 -14.18 -20.06 9.21
CA GLY A 179 -14.82 -21.31 9.63
C GLY A 179 -13.87 -22.48 9.82
N GLY A 180 -12.57 -22.29 9.57
CA GLY A 180 -11.57 -23.36 9.52
C GLY A 180 -11.18 -23.78 8.09
N PRO A 181 -10.31 -24.79 7.95
CA PRO A 181 -9.84 -25.28 6.66
C PRO A 181 -11.00 -25.68 5.74
N MET A 182 -10.89 -25.31 4.46
CA MET A 182 -11.93 -25.59 3.45
C MET A 182 -11.49 -26.62 2.43
N GLY A 183 -12.45 -27.09 1.63
CA GLY A 183 -12.22 -27.96 0.48
C GLY A 183 -11.64 -27.24 -0.75
N SER A 184 -12.17 -27.55 -1.93
CA SER A 184 -11.69 -26.99 -3.20
C SER A 184 -11.93 -25.48 -3.31
N LEU A 185 -10.94 -24.78 -3.85
CA LEU A 185 -10.98 -23.36 -4.15
C LEU A 185 -10.41 -23.17 -5.56
N ASP A 186 -11.17 -22.50 -6.42
CA ASP A 186 -10.73 -22.09 -7.73
C ASP A 186 -10.27 -20.63 -7.69
N VAL A 187 -9.11 -20.34 -8.26
CA VAL A 187 -8.50 -19.01 -8.32
C VAL A 187 -8.17 -18.69 -9.77
N ASP A 188 -8.73 -17.59 -10.26
CA ASP A 188 -8.44 -17.03 -11.59
C ASP A 188 -7.85 -15.62 -11.43
N ILE A 189 -6.61 -15.42 -11.89
CA ILE A 189 -5.90 -14.14 -11.78
C ILE A 189 -5.60 -13.63 -13.19
N THR A 190 -6.06 -12.41 -13.50
CA THR A 190 -5.75 -11.77 -14.77
C THR A 190 -4.41 -11.04 -14.69
N TRP A 191 -3.34 -11.70 -15.15
CA TRP A 191 -1.98 -11.16 -15.12
C TRP A 191 -1.55 -10.52 -16.46
N PRO A 192 -0.74 -9.45 -16.45
CA PRO A 192 -0.12 -8.92 -17.67
C PRO A 192 0.96 -9.87 -18.21
N GLY A 193 0.71 -10.47 -19.38
CA GLY A 193 1.68 -11.36 -20.01
C GLY A 193 1.69 -12.74 -19.36
N THR A 194 2.88 -13.31 -19.16
CA THR A 194 3.03 -14.68 -18.62
C THR A 194 3.49 -14.58 -17.16
N PRO A 195 2.61 -14.84 -16.17
CA PRO A 195 3.02 -14.87 -14.77
C PRO A 195 3.96 -16.06 -14.50
N GLY A 196 4.70 -15.98 -13.40
CA GLY A 196 5.25 -17.18 -12.76
C GLY A 196 4.12 -18.13 -12.29
N PRO A 197 4.46 -19.35 -11.87
CA PRO A 197 3.48 -20.23 -11.25
C PRO A 197 2.87 -19.58 -10.01
N LEU A 198 1.59 -19.85 -9.76
CA LEU A 198 0.94 -19.54 -8.49
C LEU A 198 1.36 -20.61 -7.48
N GLU A 199 2.16 -20.22 -6.50
CA GLU A 199 2.73 -21.13 -5.50
C GLU A 199 2.07 -20.90 -4.14
N GLU A 200 1.68 -21.98 -3.47
CA GLU A 200 1.21 -21.91 -2.10
C GLU A 200 2.40 -21.81 -1.14
N VAL A 201 2.36 -20.81 -0.27
CA VAL A 201 3.41 -20.54 0.71
C VAL A 201 2.89 -20.96 2.08
N ALA A 202 3.77 -21.53 2.91
CA ALA A 202 3.43 -21.93 4.26
C ALA A 202 2.84 -20.75 5.03
N ALA A 203 1.62 -20.94 5.56
CA ALA A 203 0.96 -19.95 6.38
C ALA A 203 1.33 -20.13 7.85
N GLU A 204 1.31 -19.02 8.59
CA GLU A 204 1.64 -18.99 10.02
C GLU A 204 0.56 -19.65 10.89
N VAL A 205 -0.69 -19.68 10.42
CA VAL A 205 -1.85 -20.23 11.13
C VAL A 205 -2.75 -21.06 10.20
N PRO A 206 -3.46 -22.08 10.71
CA PRO A 206 -4.29 -22.97 9.88
C PRO A 206 -5.44 -22.27 9.14
N ASN A 207 -5.93 -21.16 9.70
CA ASN A 207 -7.03 -20.36 9.14
C ASN A 207 -6.55 -19.33 8.09
N LEU A 208 -5.27 -19.35 7.74
CA LEU A 208 -4.70 -18.51 6.71
C LEU A 208 -4.16 -19.39 5.60
N ARG A 209 -4.49 -19.05 4.36
CA ARG A 209 -3.78 -19.55 3.18
C ARG A 209 -3.16 -18.37 2.46
N ARG A 210 -1.96 -18.60 1.91
CA ARG A 210 -1.24 -17.59 1.16
C ARG A 210 -0.71 -18.20 -0.12
N MET A 211 -0.98 -17.54 -1.23
CA MET A 211 -0.43 -17.90 -2.53
C MET A 211 0.32 -16.71 -3.10
N GLU A 212 1.44 -16.95 -3.77
CA GLU A 212 2.28 -15.91 -4.34
C GLU A 212 2.52 -16.18 -5.84
N ILE A 213 2.56 -15.11 -6.63
CA ILE A 213 3.02 -15.12 -8.01
C ILE A 213 4.22 -14.20 -8.08
N LEU A 214 5.38 -14.75 -8.39
CA LEU A 214 6.58 -13.96 -8.66
C LEU A 214 6.58 -13.47 -10.10
N ASP A 215 6.96 -12.21 -10.28
CA ASP A 215 7.17 -11.63 -11.59
C ASP A 215 8.64 -11.79 -12.00
N PRO A 216 8.95 -12.58 -13.04
CA PRO A 216 10.33 -12.87 -13.42
C PRO A 216 11.08 -11.64 -13.97
N THR A 217 10.35 -10.61 -14.41
CA THR A 217 10.95 -9.36 -14.91
C THR A 217 10.99 -8.27 -13.84
N HIS A 218 10.54 -8.55 -12.61
CA HIS A 218 10.56 -7.60 -11.50
C HIS A 218 9.88 -6.26 -11.81
N LEU A 219 8.76 -6.36 -12.52
CA LEU A 219 7.90 -5.27 -12.96
C LEU A 219 8.60 -4.29 -13.92
N THR A 220 9.84 -4.53 -14.33
CA THR A 220 10.60 -3.63 -15.23
C THR A 220 9.94 -3.46 -16.60
N SER A 221 9.10 -4.41 -17.02
CA SER A 221 8.31 -4.32 -18.24
C SER A 221 7.04 -3.47 -18.12
N LEU A 222 6.69 -3.00 -16.92
CA LEU A 222 5.48 -2.20 -16.72
C LEU A 222 5.73 -0.72 -17.02
N ALA A 223 5.14 -0.23 -18.12
CA ALA A 223 5.16 1.18 -18.49
C ALA A 223 4.10 2.04 -17.77
N ARG A 224 3.30 1.44 -16.87
CA ARG A 224 2.28 2.12 -16.06
C ARG A 224 1.93 1.29 -14.83
N TRP A 225 1.28 1.92 -13.87
CA TRP A 225 0.62 1.17 -12.80
C TRP A 225 -0.49 0.31 -13.37
N LEU A 226 -0.55 -0.96 -12.95
CA LEU A 226 -1.49 -1.91 -13.48
C LEU A 226 -2.41 -2.46 -12.39
N ARG A 227 -3.71 -2.41 -12.66
CA ARG A 227 -4.71 -3.11 -11.85
C ARG A 227 -4.74 -4.59 -12.22
N VAL A 228 -4.49 -5.46 -11.25
CA VAL A 228 -4.55 -6.92 -11.40
C VAL A 228 -5.77 -7.43 -10.62
N PRO A 229 -6.83 -7.87 -11.30
CA PRO A 229 -7.98 -8.50 -10.68
C PRO A 229 -7.76 -10.01 -10.48
N ALA A 230 -8.40 -10.56 -9.45
CA ALA A 230 -8.56 -11.99 -9.27
C ALA A 230 -10.01 -12.31 -8.88
N ARG A 231 -10.49 -13.46 -9.37
CA ARG A 231 -11.75 -14.06 -8.99
C ARG A 231 -11.47 -15.35 -8.26
N LEU A 232 -12.11 -15.51 -7.11
CA LEU A 232 -12.07 -16.72 -6.31
C LEU A 232 -13.47 -17.31 -6.24
N SER A 233 -13.59 -18.62 -6.35
CA SER A 233 -14.86 -19.33 -6.17
C SER A 233 -14.68 -20.60 -5.35
N TRP A 234 -15.66 -20.90 -4.52
CA TRP A 234 -15.72 -22.07 -3.67
C TRP A 234 -17.16 -22.54 -3.50
N GLU A 235 -17.35 -23.64 -2.78
CA GLU A 235 -18.69 -24.17 -2.51
C GLU A 235 -19.53 -23.14 -1.74
N GLY A 236 -20.55 -22.60 -2.40
CA GLY A 236 -21.50 -21.65 -1.83
C GLY A 236 -21.02 -20.19 -1.78
N GLY A 237 -19.89 -19.83 -2.39
CA GLY A 237 -19.44 -18.44 -2.43
C GLY A 237 -18.45 -18.09 -3.55
N HIS A 238 -18.28 -16.79 -3.75
CA HIS A 238 -17.25 -16.22 -4.63
C HIS A 238 -16.84 -14.83 -4.14
N ALA A 239 -15.66 -14.38 -4.56
CA ALA A 239 -15.18 -13.04 -4.30
C ALA A 239 -14.33 -12.52 -5.46
N ASP A 240 -14.51 -11.24 -5.78
CA ASP A 240 -13.64 -10.52 -6.71
C ASP A 240 -12.75 -9.57 -5.91
N VAL A 241 -11.43 -9.73 -6.04
CA VAL A 241 -10.42 -8.89 -5.40
C VAL A 241 -9.48 -8.31 -6.44
N TRP A 242 -8.71 -7.30 -6.06
CA TRP A 242 -7.71 -6.72 -6.95
C TRP A 242 -6.63 -6.01 -6.16
N THR A 243 -5.48 -5.82 -6.80
CA THR A 243 -4.41 -4.95 -6.31
C THR A 243 -3.81 -4.14 -7.45
N MET A 244 -2.97 -3.16 -7.10
CA MET A 244 -2.15 -2.42 -8.06
C MET A 244 -0.73 -2.97 -8.02
N LEU A 245 -0.18 -3.31 -9.18
CA LEU A 245 1.25 -3.45 -9.38
C LEU A 245 1.81 -2.09 -9.80
N ALA A 246 2.73 -1.58 -8.99
CA ALA A 246 3.40 -0.32 -9.24
C ALA A 246 4.92 -0.57 -9.31
N PRO A 247 5.54 -0.52 -10.51
CA PRO A 247 6.98 -0.59 -10.62
C PRO A 247 7.62 0.62 -9.92
N PRO A 248 8.89 0.53 -9.50
CA PRO A 248 9.58 1.62 -8.83
C PRO A 248 9.67 2.85 -9.73
N LEU A 249 9.80 2.67 -11.05
CA LEU A 249 9.80 3.76 -12.02
C LEU A 249 8.84 3.47 -13.17
N VAL A 250 8.07 4.48 -13.55
CA VAL A 250 7.15 4.44 -14.68
C VAL A 250 7.60 5.44 -15.73
N ASN A 251 7.63 5.00 -17.00
CA ASN A 251 7.89 5.87 -18.15
C ASN A 251 9.19 6.69 -17.99
N GLY A 252 10.27 6.04 -17.54
CA GLY A 252 11.58 6.66 -17.34
C GLY A 252 12.34 6.95 -18.64
N ASP A 253 11.94 6.29 -19.72
CA ASP A 253 12.36 6.57 -21.11
C ASP A 253 11.54 7.67 -21.77
N PHE A 254 10.47 8.15 -21.11
CA PHE A 254 9.59 9.23 -21.57
C PHE A 254 8.92 8.98 -22.93
N GLU A 255 8.76 7.73 -23.35
CA GLU A 255 8.18 7.41 -24.66
C GLU A 255 6.65 7.30 -24.64
N TYR A 256 6.03 7.19 -23.46
CA TYR A 256 4.58 7.07 -23.33
C TYR A 256 3.93 8.40 -22.92
N ALA A 257 3.12 8.94 -23.82
CA ALA A 257 2.32 10.15 -23.60
C ALA A 257 0.81 9.84 -23.76
N GLU A 258 -0.01 10.40 -22.88
CA GLU A 258 -1.46 10.27 -22.86
C GLU A 258 -2.07 11.65 -22.64
N ASP A 259 -3.09 12.00 -23.42
CA ASP A 259 -3.77 13.31 -23.38
C ASP A 259 -2.82 14.52 -23.50
N GLY A 260 -1.72 14.37 -24.24
CA GLY A 260 -0.73 15.42 -24.47
C GLY A 260 0.34 15.57 -23.37
N TYR A 261 0.33 14.70 -22.36
CA TYR A 261 1.30 14.71 -21.26
C TYR A 261 2.05 13.39 -21.17
N LEU A 262 3.31 13.45 -20.74
CA LEU A 262 4.06 12.26 -20.36
C LEU A 262 3.40 11.63 -19.14
N SER A 263 3.04 10.35 -19.28
CA SER A 263 2.36 9.62 -18.21
C SER A 263 3.22 9.62 -16.95
N HIS A 264 2.60 9.94 -15.82
CA HIS A 264 3.22 10.04 -14.49
C HIS A 264 4.24 11.19 -14.26
N TRP A 265 4.47 12.08 -15.23
CA TRP A 265 5.41 13.22 -15.09
C TRP A 265 4.76 14.60 -15.15
N ALA A 266 3.46 14.67 -15.47
CA ALA A 266 2.66 15.91 -15.49
C ALA A 266 3.27 17.04 -16.34
N THR A 267 3.99 16.70 -17.40
CA THR A 267 4.64 17.63 -18.33
C THR A 267 4.44 17.15 -19.77
N PRO A 268 4.28 18.03 -20.76
CA PRO A 268 4.24 17.61 -22.16
C PRO A 268 5.59 17.01 -22.62
N PRO A 269 5.58 16.10 -23.60
CA PRO A 269 6.82 15.57 -24.17
C PRO A 269 7.57 16.64 -24.96
N CYS A 270 8.91 16.61 -24.90
CA CYS A 270 9.79 17.40 -25.73
C CYS A 270 10.39 16.52 -26.84
N LEU A 271 10.26 16.96 -28.09
CA LEU A 271 10.79 16.27 -29.28
C LEU A 271 12.14 16.84 -29.75
N GLU A 272 12.66 17.86 -29.07
CA GLU A 272 13.87 18.56 -29.46
C GLU A 272 15.09 17.85 -28.87
N ASP A 273 15.93 17.27 -29.75
CA ASP A 273 17.23 16.67 -29.41
C ASP A 273 17.19 15.69 -28.21
N PRO A 274 16.31 14.65 -28.25
CA PRO A 274 16.19 13.69 -27.17
C PRO A 274 17.52 12.93 -26.97
N GLY A 275 17.81 12.56 -25.73
CA GLY A 275 19.04 11.83 -25.39
C GLY A 275 19.01 10.40 -25.90
N GLN A 276 17.81 9.81 -25.94
CA GLN A 276 17.49 8.52 -26.52
C GLN A 276 16.05 8.52 -27.05
N GLY A 277 15.68 7.53 -27.87
CA GLY A 277 14.30 7.42 -28.33
C GLY A 277 13.83 8.60 -29.18
N LYS A 278 12.59 9.04 -28.95
CA LYS A 278 11.90 10.10 -29.70
C LYS A 278 11.52 11.28 -28.81
N GLN A 279 11.44 11.09 -27.50
CA GLN A 279 10.88 12.06 -26.58
C GLN A 279 11.77 12.19 -25.34
N CYS A 280 11.82 13.38 -24.77
CA CYS A 280 12.47 13.64 -23.50
C CYS A 280 11.65 14.63 -22.67
N ILE A 281 12.07 14.90 -21.43
CA ILE A 281 11.50 15.98 -20.62
C ILE A 281 12.32 17.24 -20.81
N ARG A 282 11.66 18.38 -21.03
CA ARG A 282 12.27 19.71 -20.98
C ARG A 282 11.69 20.50 -19.80
N LEU A 283 12.55 20.96 -18.91
CA LEU A 283 12.20 21.81 -17.78
C LEU A 283 12.67 23.24 -17.98
N ASP A 284 11.74 24.18 -17.97
CA ASP A 284 11.98 25.62 -17.89
C ASP A 284 10.86 26.30 -17.06
N ARG A 285 10.87 27.63 -16.99
CA ARG A 285 9.86 28.39 -16.23
C ARG A 285 8.43 28.21 -16.73
N GLN A 286 8.22 27.77 -17.97
CA GLN A 286 6.89 27.53 -18.52
C GLN A 286 6.40 26.13 -18.17
N THR A 287 7.25 25.11 -18.34
CA THR A 287 6.86 23.71 -18.08
C THR A 287 6.94 23.33 -16.59
N ALA A 288 7.80 23.98 -15.82
CA ALA A 288 7.97 23.75 -14.39
C ALA A 288 8.20 25.06 -13.62
N PRO A 289 7.14 25.86 -13.34
CA PRO A 289 7.26 27.15 -12.67
C PRO A 289 7.96 27.10 -11.30
N ALA A 290 7.88 25.95 -10.63
CA ALA A 290 8.50 25.67 -9.33
C ALA A 290 9.91 25.06 -9.42
N HIS A 291 10.56 25.12 -10.59
CA HIS A 291 11.89 24.52 -10.85
C HIS A 291 11.98 23.01 -10.77
N LEU A 292 10.85 22.33 -10.60
CA LEU A 292 10.82 20.90 -10.46
C LEU A 292 9.55 20.31 -11.05
N ILE A 293 9.67 19.04 -11.43
CA ILE A 293 8.56 18.10 -11.53
C ILE A 293 8.94 16.84 -10.75
N GLN A 294 7.94 16.01 -10.46
CA GLN A 294 8.12 14.83 -9.64
C GLN A 294 7.26 13.66 -10.15
N SER A 295 7.71 12.45 -9.91
CA SER A 295 6.92 11.23 -10.06
C SER A 295 6.98 10.39 -8.80
N LEU A 296 5.86 9.75 -8.43
CA LEU A 296 5.81 8.84 -7.30
C LEU A 296 6.51 7.52 -7.66
N THR A 297 7.33 7.02 -6.75
CA THR A 297 8.29 5.95 -6.99
C THR A 297 8.18 4.94 -5.84
N PRO A 298 7.26 3.96 -5.90
CA PRO A 298 7.07 3.00 -4.82
C PRO A 298 8.24 2.02 -4.77
N VAL A 299 9.25 2.35 -3.97
CA VAL A 299 10.44 1.53 -3.73
C VAL A 299 10.23 0.60 -2.54
N LYS A 300 10.92 -0.54 -2.56
CA LYS A 300 10.95 -1.49 -1.43
C LYS A 300 11.77 -0.89 -0.28
N PRO A 301 11.37 -1.06 0.99
CA PRO A 301 12.17 -0.63 2.13
C PRO A 301 13.46 -1.45 2.27
N ASN A 302 14.51 -0.86 2.83
CA ASN A 302 15.83 -1.50 3.05
C ASN A 302 16.42 -2.18 1.81
N CYS A 303 16.13 -1.64 0.62
CA CYS A 303 16.50 -2.23 -0.64
C CYS A 303 17.52 -1.35 -1.36
N ARG A 304 18.54 -1.98 -1.97
CA ARG A 304 19.57 -1.27 -2.70
C ARG A 304 19.15 -1.08 -4.15
N TYR A 305 19.21 0.15 -4.64
CA TYR A 305 18.87 0.51 -6.01
C TYR A 305 20.05 1.16 -6.74
N ARG A 306 20.13 0.91 -8.04
CA ARG A 306 20.92 1.67 -9.02
C ARG A 306 20.00 2.71 -9.62
N PHE A 307 20.45 3.96 -9.61
CA PHE A 307 19.72 5.09 -10.16
C PHE A 307 20.55 5.76 -11.23
N ARG A 308 20.00 5.85 -12.45
CA ARG A 308 20.65 6.44 -13.61
C ARG A 308 19.74 7.47 -14.28
N CYS A 309 20.33 8.52 -14.82
CA CYS A 309 19.62 9.56 -15.57
C CYS A 309 20.55 10.20 -16.60
N MET A 310 20.01 10.59 -17.75
CA MET A 310 20.65 11.51 -18.68
C MET A 310 20.16 12.93 -18.42
N VAL A 311 21.09 13.88 -18.31
CA VAL A 311 20.80 15.30 -18.10
C VAL A 311 21.56 16.13 -19.12
N LYS A 312 20.89 17.13 -19.70
CA LYS A 312 21.51 18.16 -20.54
C LYS A 312 21.13 19.52 -19.98
N ARG A 313 22.11 20.38 -19.72
CA ARG A 313 21.87 21.79 -19.31
C ARG A 313 22.00 22.70 -20.53
N GLY A 314 21.23 23.78 -20.60
CA GLY A 314 21.38 24.79 -21.65
C GLY A 314 22.81 25.34 -21.73
N GLU A 315 23.26 25.70 -22.94
CA GLU A 315 24.65 26.14 -23.20
C GLU A 315 25.08 27.34 -22.35
N GLY A 316 24.13 28.23 -22.03
CA GLY A 316 24.36 29.40 -21.18
C GLY A 316 24.00 29.21 -19.71
N ALA A 317 23.75 27.98 -19.25
CA ALA A 317 23.20 27.75 -17.92
C ALA A 317 24.22 28.12 -16.83
N THR A 318 23.76 28.88 -15.84
CA THR A 318 24.51 29.28 -14.65
C THR A 318 24.03 28.57 -13.39
N GLY A 319 22.77 28.09 -13.39
CA GLY A 319 22.18 27.25 -12.36
C GLY A 319 22.48 25.76 -12.56
N TRP A 320 22.03 24.91 -11.63
CA TRP A 320 22.22 23.46 -11.71
C TRP A 320 20.93 22.75 -12.12
N ALA A 321 21.08 21.58 -12.74
CA ALA A 321 19.98 20.68 -13.05
C ALA A 321 20.34 19.25 -12.64
N GLY A 322 19.35 18.45 -12.22
CA GLY A 322 19.63 17.11 -11.72
C GLY A 322 18.39 16.31 -11.35
N ALA A 323 18.58 15.00 -11.21
CA ALA A 323 17.54 14.04 -10.80
C ALA A 323 17.85 13.51 -9.40
N HIS A 324 16.93 13.65 -8.45
CA HIS A 324 17.14 13.24 -7.05
C HIS A 324 16.05 12.27 -6.61
N VAL A 325 16.40 11.30 -5.77
CA VAL A 325 15.44 10.42 -5.08
C VAL A 325 15.22 10.98 -3.68
N LEU A 326 13.98 11.35 -3.36
CA LEU A 326 13.57 11.80 -2.03
C LEU A 326 12.64 10.77 -1.39
N GLU A 327 12.97 10.41 -0.16
CA GLU A 327 12.15 9.57 0.70
C GLU A 327 11.55 10.45 1.79
N TYR A 328 10.24 10.63 1.76
CA TYR A 328 9.51 11.34 2.80
C TYR A 328 9.38 10.44 4.03
N LEU A 329 9.70 11.00 5.18
CA LEU A 329 9.60 10.34 6.47
C LEU A 329 8.35 10.85 7.21
N GLU A 330 8.30 10.59 8.51
CA GLU A 330 7.22 11.09 9.35
C GLU A 330 7.26 12.62 9.47
N GLY A 331 6.07 13.24 9.53
CA GLY A 331 5.94 14.69 9.57
C GLY A 331 6.40 15.37 8.29
N ASN A 332 7.23 16.41 8.44
CA ASN A 332 7.79 17.22 7.35
C ASN A 332 9.23 16.81 7.00
N GLU A 333 9.73 15.71 7.58
CA GLU A 333 11.09 15.24 7.34
C GLU A 333 11.18 14.47 6.01
N PHE A 334 12.34 14.58 5.37
CA PHE A 334 12.67 13.81 4.18
C PHE A 334 14.16 13.50 4.16
N ALA A 335 14.50 12.34 3.63
CA ALA A 335 15.86 11.95 3.30
C ALA A 335 16.06 12.10 1.79
N ARG A 336 17.24 12.57 1.40
CA ARG A 336 17.68 12.54 0.01
C ARG A 336 18.58 11.34 -0.18
N SER A 337 18.04 10.29 -0.77
CA SER A 337 18.70 9.00 -0.83
C SER A 337 19.64 8.89 -2.03
N ALA A 338 19.35 9.62 -3.10
CA ALA A 338 20.25 9.77 -4.24
C ALA A 338 20.15 11.17 -4.86
N ALA A 339 21.25 11.63 -5.45
CA ALA A 339 21.29 12.87 -6.21
C ALA A 339 22.25 12.71 -7.40
N LEU A 340 21.74 13.00 -8.60
CA LEU A 340 22.50 13.07 -9.84
C LEU A 340 22.44 14.51 -10.33
N ASN A 341 23.57 15.23 -10.33
CA ASN A 341 23.64 16.63 -10.76
C ASN A 341 24.47 16.75 -12.03
N GLY A 342 23.88 17.32 -13.09
CA GLY A 342 24.56 17.57 -14.36
C GLY A 342 25.63 18.65 -14.23
N THR A 343 26.81 18.38 -14.75
CA THR A 343 27.97 19.27 -14.74
C THR A 343 28.25 19.88 -16.10
N LYS A 344 27.88 19.20 -17.19
CA LYS A 344 28.12 19.66 -18.56
C LYS A 344 27.05 20.63 -19.06
N LEU A 345 27.46 21.55 -19.93
CA LEU A 345 26.61 22.52 -20.62
C LEU A 345 26.50 22.12 -22.09
N GLY A 346 25.30 22.26 -22.69
CA GLY A 346 25.07 22.03 -24.11
C GLY A 346 25.12 20.58 -24.57
N GLU A 347 25.53 19.64 -23.70
CA GLU A 347 25.75 18.23 -24.03
C GLU A 347 24.99 17.32 -23.07
N TRP A 348 24.54 16.17 -23.57
CA TRP A 348 23.98 15.10 -22.75
C TRP A 348 25.06 14.46 -21.87
N GLU A 349 24.78 14.34 -20.59
CA GLU A 349 25.61 13.66 -19.59
C GLU A 349 24.82 12.51 -18.98
N THR A 350 25.36 11.29 -19.03
CA THR A 350 24.80 10.15 -18.29
C THR A 350 25.39 10.13 -16.89
N LEU A 351 24.53 10.13 -15.88
CA LEU A 351 24.87 10.11 -14.47
C LEU A 351 24.32 8.83 -13.84
N GLU A 352 25.06 8.25 -12.89
CA GLU A 352 24.64 7.04 -12.18
C GLU A 352 25.14 7.05 -10.72
N THR A 353 24.34 6.47 -9.83
CA THR A 353 24.72 6.20 -8.44
C THR A 353 23.99 4.97 -7.91
N THR A 354 24.37 4.50 -6.73
CA THR A 354 23.61 3.51 -5.97
C THR A 354 23.22 4.04 -4.60
N PHE A 355 22.05 3.67 -4.12
CA PHE A 355 21.59 4.03 -2.77
C PHE A 355 20.82 2.87 -2.13
N THR A 356 20.61 2.95 -0.82
CA THR A 356 19.74 2.03 -0.08
C THR A 356 18.58 2.83 0.46
N THR A 357 17.36 2.33 0.26
CA THR A 357 16.14 2.98 0.74
C THR A 357 16.04 2.92 2.26
N HIS A 358 15.29 3.87 2.82
CA HIS A 358 14.95 3.90 4.23
C HIS A 358 14.18 2.63 4.64
N ALA A 359 14.22 2.29 5.93
CA ALA A 359 13.54 1.11 6.45
C ALA A 359 12.00 1.25 6.47
N ASP A 360 11.52 2.48 6.58
CA ASP A 360 10.10 2.83 6.66
C ASP A 360 9.87 4.22 6.03
N PRO A 361 9.97 4.35 4.69
CA PRO A 361 9.62 5.59 4.01
C PRO A 361 8.10 5.74 3.96
N ARG A 362 7.58 6.92 4.30
CA ARG A 362 6.17 7.26 4.09
C ARG A 362 5.84 7.16 2.60
N THR A 363 6.65 7.80 1.77
CA THR A 363 6.54 7.75 0.32
C THR A 363 7.86 8.14 -0.30
N THR A 364 8.06 7.74 -1.55
CA THR A 364 9.30 8.02 -2.29
C THR A 364 8.93 8.61 -3.62
N ALA A 365 9.73 9.58 -4.07
CA ALA A 365 9.53 10.25 -5.33
C ALA A 365 10.87 10.59 -5.99
N ILE A 366 10.89 10.56 -7.31
CA ILE A 366 11.98 11.10 -8.10
C ILE A 366 11.62 12.53 -8.50
N TYR A 367 12.53 13.45 -8.22
CA TYR A 367 12.45 14.84 -8.61
C TYR A 367 13.41 15.12 -9.74
N LEU A 368 12.93 15.83 -10.75
CA LEU A 368 13.77 16.43 -11.78
C LEU A 368 13.80 17.94 -11.52
N TYR A 369 15.00 18.47 -11.30
CA TYR A 369 15.22 19.86 -10.92
C TYR A 369 15.90 20.65 -12.04
N ASN A 370 15.42 21.86 -12.30
CA ASN A 370 16.15 22.88 -13.04
C ASN A 370 16.15 24.20 -12.25
N PHE A 371 17.23 24.45 -11.51
CA PHE A 371 17.46 25.70 -10.77
C PHE A 371 18.22 26.74 -11.61
N ASP A 372 17.89 26.82 -12.91
CA ASP A 372 18.25 27.94 -13.76
C ASP A 372 16.98 28.71 -14.17
N ASP A 373 17.00 30.03 -13.98
CA ASP A 373 15.85 30.89 -14.28
C ASP A 373 15.69 31.21 -15.76
N THR A 374 16.76 31.05 -16.53
CA THR A 374 16.90 31.61 -17.88
C THR A 374 17.16 30.55 -18.94
N GLN A 375 17.66 29.37 -18.53
CA GLN A 375 18.02 28.29 -19.43
C GLN A 375 17.22 27.02 -19.11
N PRO A 376 16.76 26.30 -20.14
CA PRO A 376 16.14 24.99 -19.95
C PRO A 376 17.16 23.92 -19.52
N ALA A 377 16.63 22.84 -18.98
CA ALA A 377 17.35 21.58 -18.84
C ALA A 377 16.50 20.44 -19.42
N TRP A 378 17.15 19.42 -19.97
CA TRP A 378 16.51 18.24 -20.52
C TRP A 378 16.90 17.00 -19.73
N PHE A 379 15.96 16.06 -19.62
CA PHE A 379 16.10 14.80 -18.91
C PHE A 379 15.63 13.65 -19.79
N ASP A 380 16.40 12.57 -19.78
CA ASP A 380 16.12 11.35 -20.53
C ASP A 380 16.69 10.12 -19.79
N GLY A 381 16.36 8.90 -20.22
CA GLY A 381 17.03 7.67 -19.79
C GLY A 381 17.07 7.48 -18.28
N LEU A 382 15.94 7.74 -17.62
CA LEU A 382 15.81 7.49 -16.20
C LEU A 382 15.62 5.99 -15.96
N GLU A 383 16.48 5.41 -15.13
CA GLU A 383 16.41 4.01 -14.73
C GLU A 383 16.49 3.92 -13.21
N LEU A 384 15.69 3.03 -12.63
CA LEU A 384 15.73 2.71 -11.21
C LEU A 384 15.56 1.21 -11.02
N ASP A 385 16.68 0.52 -10.84
CA ASP A 385 16.72 -0.94 -10.77
C ASP A 385 17.23 -1.42 -9.43
N GLU A 386 16.65 -2.49 -8.92
CA GLU A 386 17.18 -3.17 -7.74
C GLU A 386 18.55 -3.80 -8.03
N VAL A 387 19.52 -3.54 -7.14
CA VAL A 387 20.86 -4.14 -7.19
C VAL A 387 20.82 -5.46 -6.44
N ARG A 388 21.01 -6.57 -7.16
CA ARG A 388 20.95 -7.93 -6.62
C ARG A 388 22.31 -8.51 -6.32
#